data_AF-A0A2T4C2A1-F1
#
_entry.id   AF-A0A2T4C2A1-F1
#
_cell.length_a   1.000
_cell.length_b   1.000
_cell.length_c   1.000
_cell.angle_alpha   90.00
_cell.angle_beta   90.00
_cell.angle_gamma   90.00
#
_symmetry.space_group_name_H-M   'P 1'
#
loop_
_entity.id
_entity.type
_entity.pdbx_description
1 polymer ?
#
loop_
_entity_poly.entity_id
_entity_poly.type
_entity_poly.pdbx_seq_one_letter_code
_entity_poly.pdbx_strand_id
1 'polypeptide(L)'
;MQSGISASEELQKAFSSLQATPSDFALLVTIQRESLVPVETLAGKSSDFGENLSVLEPFVKPDAALYAILRRNRRSPCMQCRAEQEAGSGTAIREIHLSQSLKMPVNEDAIAAMKEVAEGTKAAATLKINAATERVELAPESPNPSSLTELIKGISTVEPRFTFYRFTHTHNGEEQTPILFFYTCPATAGNKAIKNRMLYPLMKKAVLTIAEQEAGISPEKKFEVEDPSEITEQDVLNDLHPKPVTSSGFSRPKRPGR
;
A
#
# COMPACT_ATOMS: atom_id res chain seq x y z
N MET A 1 28.36 3.52 19.49
CA MET A 1 29.37 3.14 20.49
C MET A 1 29.30 1.63 20.67
N GLN A 2 30.24 0.89 20.08
CA GLN A 2 30.30 -0.58 20.15
C GLN A 2 31.28 -0.95 21.27
N SER A 3 30.85 -1.76 22.23
CA SER A 3 31.52 -1.99 23.52
C SER A 3 32.84 -2.78 23.45
N GLY A 4 33.40 -3.04 22.26
CA GLY A 4 34.63 -3.85 22.10
C GLY A 4 34.50 -5.33 22.50
N ILE A 5 33.36 -5.73 23.07
CA ILE A 5 33.09 -7.09 23.54
C ILE A 5 33.09 -8.05 22.36
N SER A 6 33.98 -9.04 22.40
CA SER A 6 34.17 -10.03 21.35
C SER A 6 33.65 -11.41 21.79
N ALA A 7 33.10 -12.17 20.84
CA ALA A 7 32.64 -13.53 21.09
C ALA A 7 33.82 -14.48 21.25
N SER A 8 33.82 -15.30 22.31
CA SER A 8 34.82 -16.36 22.48
C SER A 8 34.72 -17.42 21.39
N GLU A 9 35.83 -18.07 21.05
CA GLU A 9 35.85 -19.19 20.09
C GLU A 9 34.96 -20.36 20.55
N GLU A 10 34.83 -20.54 21.86
CA GLU A 10 33.96 -21.56 22.47
C GLU A 10 32.48 -21.28 22.19
N LEU A 11 32.06 -20.01 22.29
CA LEU A 11 30.70 -19.60 21.96
C LEU A 11 30.39 -19.85 20.48
N GLN A 12 31.35 -19.55 19.60
CA GLN A 12 31.18 -19.76 18.16
C GLN A 12 31.01 -21.25 17.84
N LYS A 13 31.82 -22.12 18.46
CA LYS A 13 31.69 -23.58 18.32
C LYS A 13 30.35 -24.09 18.86
N ALA A 14 29.92 -23.62 20.04
CA ALA A 14 28.64 -23.97 20.64
C ALA A 14 27.44 -23.51 19.79
N PHE A 15 27.55 -22.35 19.13
CA PHE A 15 26.53 -21.87 18.21
C PHE A 15 26.50 -22.68 16.92
N SER A 16 27.65 -23.06 16.37
CA SER A 16 27.72 -23.95 15.21
C SER A 16 27.15 -25.34 15.52
N SER A 17 27.39 -25.89 16.73
CA SER A 17 26.75 -27.14 17.14
C SER A 17 25.23 -26.98 17.27
N LEU A 18 24.75 -25.89 17.89
CA LEU A 18 23.30 -25.58 18.01
C LEU A 18 22.60 -25.49 16.64
N GLN A 19 23.29 -24.99 15.61
CA GLN A 19 22.75 -24.97 14.25
C GLN A 19 22.69 -26.37 13.63
N ALA A 20 23.69 -27.21 13.89
CA ALA A 20 23.79 -28.56 13.34
C ALA A 20 22.82 -29.55 14.01
N THR A 21 22.61 -29.46 15.33
CA THR A 21 21.74 -30.37 16.09
C THR A 21 20.32 -29.81 16.25
N PRO A 22 19.28 -30.45 15.68
CA PRO A 22 17.90 -29.99 15.82
C PRO A 22 17.25 -30.28 17.18
N SER A 23 17.94 -31.01 18.07
CA SER A 23 17.48 -31.38 19.41
C SER A 23 17.64 -30.28 20.45
N ASP A 24 18.52 -29.31 20.18
CA ASP A 24 18.97 -28.35 21.17
C ASP A 24 18.10 -27.09 21.08
N PHE A 25 17.54 -26.67 22.22
CA PHE A 25 16.53 -25.62 22.30
C PHE A 25 17.13 -24.25 22.63
N ALA A 26 18.09 -24.19 23.57
CA ALA A 26 18.62 -22.93 24.05
C ALA A 26 20.13 -22.99 24.27
N LEU A 27 20.81 -21.87 23.98
CA LEU A 27 22.20 -21.63 24.36
C LEU A 27 22.26 -20.39 25.26
N LEU A 28 22.71 -20.60 26.50
CA LEU A 28 22.86 -19.54 27.49
C LEU A 28 24.26 -18.93 27.39
N VAL A 29 24.34 -17.60 27.46
CA VAL A 29 25.56 -16.82 27.25
C VAL A 29 25.67 -15.76 28.34
N THR A 30 26.85 -15.65 28.92
CA THR A 30 27.18 -14.62 29.91
C THR A 30 28.37 -13.78 29.44
N ILE A 31 28.54 -12.60 30.04
CA ILE A 31 29.70 -11.75 29.81
C ILE A 31 30.68 -11.96 30.94
N GLN A 32 31.88 -12.45 30.62
CA GLN A 32 33.00 -12.53 31.55
C GLN A 32 34.21 -11.83 30.94
N ARG A 33 34.80 -10.89 31.70
CA ARG A 33 36.02 -10.17 31.29
C ARG A 33 35.92 -9.58 29.86
N GLU A 34 34.84 -8.87 29.57
CA GLU A 34 34.57 -8.24 28.27
C GLU A 34 34.51 -9.24 27.08
N SER A 35 34.25 -10.52 27.34
CA SER A 35 34.02 -11.53 26.32
C SER A 35 32.73 -12.32 26.57
N LEU A 36 32.05 -12.72 25.50
CA LEU A 36 30.86 -13.56 25.58
C LEU A 36 31.27 -15.04 25.67
N VAL A 37 30.87 -15.70 26.76
CA VAL A 37 31.22 -17.09 27.08
C VAL A 37 29.93 -17.92 27.20
N PRO A 38 29.88 -19.14 26.63
CA PRO A 38 28.72 -20.01 26.76
C PRO A 38 28.63 -20.58 28.18
N VAL A 39 27.43 -20.64 28.74
CA VAL A 39 27.17 -21.19 30.08
C VAL A 39 26.70 -22.63 29.96
N GLU A 40 25.60 -22.86 29.25
CA GLU A 40 25.00 -24.18 29.10
C GLU A 40 24.17 -24.25 27.82
N THR A 41 24.11 -25.44 27.21
CA THR A 41 23.20 -25.76 26.09
C THR A 41 22.08 -26.65 26.61
N LEU A 42 20.84 -26.21 26.46
CA LEU A 42 19.66 -26.90 26.97
C LEU A 42 18.94 -27.63 25.84
N ALA A 43 18.65 -28.90 26.05
CA ALA A 43 17.81 -29.69 25.15
C ALA A 43 16.32 -29.32 25.32
N GLY A 44 15.56 -29.34 24.23
CA GLY A 44 14.10 -29.15 24.28
C GLY A 44 13.43 -30.34 24.95
N LYS A 45 12.43 -30.09 25.81
CA LYS A 45 11.56 -31.11 26.40
C LYS A 45 10.44 -31.54 25.46
N SER A 46 9.95 -30.63 24.63
CA SER A 46 8.77 -30.80 23.80
C SER A 46 8.93 -30.17 22.41
N SER A 47 8.02 -30.49 21.48
CA SER A 47 7.95 -29.83 20.17
C SER A 47 7.49 -28.38 20.25
N ASP A 48 6.77 -28.02 21.31
CA ASP A 48 6.16 -26.70 21.48
C ASP A 48 7.09 -25.70 22.19
N PHE A 49 7.22 -24.51 21.61
CA PHE A 49 8.12 -23.47 22.11
C PHE A 49 7.75 -23.00 23.53
N GLY A 50 6.45 -22.90 23.83
CA GLY A 50 5.97 -22.42 25.13
C GLY A 50 6.36 -23.32 26.29
N GLU A 51 6.24 -24.63 26.13
CA GLU A 51 6.60 -25.61 27.17
C GLU A 51 8.11 -25.66 27.44
N ASN A 52 8.91 -25.34 26.42
CA ASN A 52 10.36 -25.30 26.54
C ASN A 52 10.88 -24.06 27.28
N LEU A 53 10.07 -23.00 27.46
CA LEU A 53 10.48 -21.80 28.21
C LEU A 53 10.66 -22.08 29.71
N SER A 54 9.90 -23.02 30.27
CA SER A 54 10.04 -23.41 31.70
C SER A 54 11.39 -24.07 32.01
N VAL A 55 12.19 -24.43 31.00
CA VAL A 55 13.56 -24.94 31.18
C VAL A 55 14.53 -23.82 31.59
N LEU A 56 14.17 -22.55 31.33
CA LEU A 56 15.03 -21.39 31.60
C LEU A 56 14.89 -20.84 33.03
N GLU A 57 13.77 -21.14 33.70
CA GLU A 57 13.47 -20.67 35.06
C GLU A 57 14.62 -20.83 36.08
N PRO A 58 15.32 -21.98 36.18
CA PRO A 58 16.41 -22.11 37.16
C PRO A 58 17.65 -21.27 36.85
N PHE A 59 17.80 -20.78 35.61
CA PHE A 59 18.96 -20.02 35.16
C PHE A 59 18.76 -18.50 35.21
N VAL A 60 17.51 -18.05 35.34
CA VAL A 60 17.18 -16.62 35.44
C VAL A 60 17.28 -16.18 36.90
N LYS A 61 18.34 -15.45 37.24
CA LYS A 61 18.55 -14.86 38.57
C LYS A 61 18.17 -13.37 38.55
N PRO A 62 17.61 -12.81 39.64
CA PRO A 62 17.24 -11.39 39.69
C PRO A 62 18.44 -10.44 39.64
N ASP A 63 19.60 -10.89 40.16
CA ASP A 63 20.79 -10.03 40.34
C ASP A 63 21.86 -10.20 39.25
N ALA A 64 21.57 -10.92 38.16
CA ALA A 64 22.54 -11.16 37.09
C ALA A 64 21.90 -11.14 35.69
N ALA A 65 22.49 -10.39 34.77
CA ALA A 65 22.08 -10.38 33.37
C ALA A 65 22.58 -11.64 32.64
N LEU A 66 21.69 -12.27 31.88
CA LEU A 66 21.96 -13.46 31.09
C LEU A 66 21.39 -13.27 29.68
N TYR A 67 22.15 -13.67 28.66
CA TYR A 67 21.68 -13.72 27.29
C TYR A 67 21.29 -15.16 26.95
N ALA A 68 20.16 -15.36 26.29
CA ALA A 68 19.69 -16.67 25.86
C ALA A 68 19.38 -16.65 24.36
N ILE A 69 20.02 -17.55 23.61
CA ILE A 69 19.76 -17.78 22.19
C ILE A 69 18.80 -18.97 22.10
N LEU A 70 17.56 -18.73 21.69
CA LEU A 70 16.50 -19.73 21.66
C LEU A 70 16.16 -20.16 20.24
N ARG A 71 16.01 -21.47 20.03
CA ARG A 71 15.59 -22.07 18.76
C ARG A 71 14.07 -22.19 18.73
N ARG A 72 13.43 -21.45 17.81
CA ARG A 72 12.00 -21.62 17.51
C ARG A 72 11.84 -22.75 16.48
N ASN A 73 11.28 -23.89 16.89
CA ASN A 73 10.93 -24.96 15.97
C ASN A 73 9.92 -24.45 14.94
N ARG A 74 10.32 -24.40 13.67
CA ARG A 74 9.43 -24.20 12.52
C ARG A 74 9.03 -25.56 11.95
N ARG A 75 7.93 -26.13 12.42
CA ARG A 75 7.04 -26.97 11.58
C ARG A 75 5.83 -26.08 11.32
N SER A 76 5.61 -25.48 10.15
CA SER A 76 5.89 -25.82 8.75
C SER A 76 6.01 -24.52 7.93
N PRO A 77 6.53 -24.50 6.69
CA PRO A 77 6.60 -23.30 5.84
C PRO A 77 5.21 -22.91 5.26
N CYS A 78 4.14 -23.22 6.00
CA CYS A 78 2.78 -23.27 5.54
C CYS A 78 2.14 -21.88 5.65
N MET A 79 1.83 -21.30 4.49
CA MET A 79 0.87 -20.21 4.22
C MET A 79 1.01 -18.89 5.00
N GLN A 80 1.25 -18.89 6.30
CA GLN A 80 1.33 -17.68 7.12
C GLN A 80 2.59 -16.87 6.85
N CYS A 81 3.75 -17.50 6.61
CA CYS A 81 4.95 -16.74 6.24
C CYS A 81 4.88 -16.17 4.82
N ARG A 82 4.08 -16.75 3.92
CA ARG A 82 3.80 -16.14 2.61
C ARG A 82 2.79 -15.01 2.75
N ALA A 83 1.78 -15.15 3.61
CA ALA A 83 0.88 -14.06 3.96
C ALA A 83 1.59 -12.91 4.73
N GLU A 84 2.57 -13.23 5.58
CA GLU A 84 3.39 -12.25 6.31
C GLU A 84 4.52 -11.68 5.46
N GLN A 85 5.08 -12.41 4.49
CA GLN A 85 6.01 -11.85 3.49
C GLN A 85 5.28 -11.07 2.40
N GLU A 86 4.04 -11.43 2.03
CA GLU A 86 3.16 -10.58 1.22
C GLU A 86 2.72 -9.34 2.00
N ALA A 87 2.53 -9.44 3.33
CA ALA A 87 2.31 -8.27 4.21
C ALA A 87 3.61 -7.50 4.55
N GLY A 88 4.78 -8.13 4.38
CA GLY A 88 6.11 -7.61 4.69
C GLY A 88 6.92 -7.16 3.46
N SER A 89 6.36 -7.35 2.26
CA SER A 89 6.93 -6.94 0.98
C SER A 89 6.71 -5.44 0.77
N GLY A 90 7.58 -4.62 1.36
CA GLY A 90 7.80 -3.23 0.93
C GLY A 90 6.63 -2.27 1.12
N THR A 91 6.94 -1.04 1.49
CA THR A 91 5.97 0.05 1.71
C THR A 91 5.31 0.58 0.42
N ALA A 92 5.37 -0.13 -0.70
CA ALA A 92 4.95 0.40 -2.00
C ALA A 92 3.45 0.19 -2.31
N ILE A 93 2.81 -0.87 -1.78
CA ILE A 93 1.40 -1.15 -2.08
C ILE A 93 0.71 -1.72 -0.84
N ARG A 94 0.47 -0.87 0.16
CA ARG A 94 -0.60 -1.16 1.12
C ARG A 94 -1.91 -0.82 0.43
N GLU A 95 -2.49 -1.78 -0.29
CA GLU A 95 -3.93 -1.71 -0.50
C GLU A 95 -4.58 -1.73 0.87
N ILE A 96 -5.26 -0.64 1.23
CA ILE A 96 -6.11 -0.61 2.41
C ILE A 96 -7.18 -1.67 2.15
N HIS A 97 -7.08 -2.80 2.85
CA HIS A 97 -8.22 -3.68 3.05
C HIS A 97 -9.22 -2.87 3.89
N LEU A 98 -10.02 -2.04 3.22
CA LEU A 98 -11.20 -1.46 3.82
C LEU A 98 -11.99 -2.64 4.36
N SER A 99 -12.18 -2.66 5.69
CA SER A 99 -13.07 -3.63 6.30
C SER A 99 -14.40 -3.59 5.53
N GLN A 100 -14.94 -4.76 5.25
CA GLN A 100 -16.18 -5.02 4.51
C GLN A 100 -17.40 -4.20 4.96
N SER A 101 -17.25 -3.47 6.06
CA SER A 101 -18.22 -2.68 6.81
C SER A 101 -18.42 -1.23 6.34
N LEU A 102 -17.71 -0.75 5.32
CA LEU A 102 -17.89 0.61 4.81
C LEU A 102 -18.55 0.62 3.43
N LYS A 103 -19.75 0.06 3.35
CA LYS A 103 -20.61 0.13 2.16
C LYS A 103 -21.52 1.35 2.28
N MET A 104 -21.05 2.52 1.87
CA MET A 104 -21.93 3.67 1.70
C MET A 104 -22.78 3.48 0.44
N PRO A 105 -24.11 3.65 0.51
CA PRO A 105 -24.98 3.51 -0.65
C PRO A 105 -24.80 4.71 -1.59
N VAL A 106 -24.79 4.42 -2.89
CA VAL A 106 -24.80 5.41 -3.96
C VAL A 106 -26.27 5.68 -4.32
N ASN A 107 -26.64 6.94 -4.50
CA ASN A 107 -28.00 7.28 -4.94
C ASN A 107 -28.25 6.76 -6.36
N GLU A 108 -29.49 6.37 -6.64
CA GLU A 108 -29.90 5.86 -7.96
C GLU A 108 -29.62 6.88 -9.08
N ASP A 109 -29.79 8.18 -8.82
CA ASP A 109 -29.46 9.26 -9.78
C ASP A 109 -27.97 9.27 -10.17
N ALA A 110 -27.09 8.97 -9.22
CA ALA A 110 -25.66 8.89 -9.47
C ALA A 110 -25.30 7.63 -10.28
N ILE A 111 -25.96 6.51 -10.01
CA ILE A 111 -25.81 5.27 -10.78
C ILE A 111 -26.31 5.46 -12.21
N ALA A 112 -27.45 6.12 -12.40
CA ALA A 112 -27.99 6.45 -13.71
C ALA A 112 -27.04 7.34 -14.51
N ALA A 113 -26.49 8.40 -13.88
CA ALA A 113 -25.51 9.26 -14.53
C ALA A 113 -24.21 8.52 -14.90
N MET A 114 -23.74 7.59 -14.06
CA MET A 114 -22.60 6.73 -14.41
C MET A 114 -22.93 5.85 -15.63
N LYS A 115 -24.09 5.20 -15.66
CA LYS A 115 -24.54 4.39 -16.81
C LYS A 115 -24.61 5.20 -18.10
N GLU A 116 -25.13 6.42 -18.04
CA GLU A 116 -25.17 7.32 -19.19
C GLU A 116 -23.76 7.68 -19.71
N VAL A 117 -22.75 7.77 -18.84
CA VAL A 117 -21.34 7.94 -19.24
C VAL A 117 -20.78 6.67 -19.88
N ALA A 118 -21.14 5.49 -19.35
CA ALA A 118 -20.76 4.20 -19.92
C ALA A 118 -21.31 4.04 -21.35
N GLU A 119 -22.59 4.37 -21.54
CA GLU A 119 -23.28 4.36 -22.83
C GLU A 119 -22.78 5.46 -23.79
N GLY A 120 -22.19 6.53 -23.25
CA GLY A 120 -21.70 7.68 -24.03
C GLY A 120 -22.75 8.76 -24.29
N THR A 121 -23.91 8.67 -23.65
CA THR A 121 -24.98 9.69 -23.67
C THR A 121 -24.53 10.97 -22.95
N LYS A 122 -23.76 10.82 -21.86
CA LYS A 122 -23.12 11.93 -21.14
C LYS A 122 -21.61 11.87 -21.27
N ALA A 123 -20.99 13.03 -21.41
CA ALA A 123 -19.53 13.14 -21.47
C ALA A 123 -18.87 12.97 -20.09
N ALA A 124 -19.52 13.47 -19.03
CA ALA A 124 -19.00 13.38 -17.67
C ALA A 124 -20.10 13.17 -16.62
N ALA A 125 -19.75 12.48 -15.54
CA ALA A 125 -20.56 12.37 -14.33
C ALA A 125 -19.71 12.76 -13.12
N THR A 126 -20.15 13.77 -12.40
CA THR A 126 -19.47 14.28 -11.20
C THR A 126 -20.27 13.91 -9.96
N LEU A 127 -19.62 13.24 -9.03
CA LEU A 127 -20.18 12.74 -7.79
C LEU A 127 -19.63 13.53 -6.60
N LYS A 128 -20.51 13.76 -5.63
CA LYS A 128 -20.18 14.35 -4.32
C LYS A 128 -20.58 13.39 -3.22
N ILE A 129 -19.84 13.37 -2.13
CA ILE A 129 -20.23 12.67 -0.91
C ILE A 129 -20.88 13.67 0.03
N ASN A 130 -22.11 13.38 0.43
CA ASN A 130 -22.80 14.14 1.46
C ASN A 130 -22.44 13.58 2.83
N ALA A 131 -21.63 14.33 3.59
CA ALA A 131 -21.15 13.90 4.90
C ALA A 131 -22.27 13.80 5.97
N ALA A 132 -23.45 14.39 5.75
CA ALA A 132 -24.56 14.30 6.70
C ALA A 132 -25.42 13.04 6.49
N THR A 133 -25.61 12.63 5.23
CA THR A 133 -26.42 11.47 4.87
C THR A 133 -25.57 10.22 4.61
N GLU A 134 -24.25 10.36 4.55
CA GLU A 134 -23.31 9.28 4.23
C GLU A 134 -23.64 8.59 2.89
N ARG A 135 -24.12 9.38 1.92
CA ARG A 135 -24.47 8.91 0.57
C ARG A 135 -23.65 9.59 -0.49
N VAL A 136 -23.38 8.84 -1.57
CA VAL A 136 -22.80 9.39 -2.79
C VAL A 136 -23.94 9.92 -3.67
N GLU A 137 -23.93 11.22 -3.93
CA GLU A 137 -24.95 11.93 -4.70
C GLU A 137 -24.35 12.46 -6.00
N LEU A 138 -25.19 12.66 -7.02
CA LEU A 138 -24.81 13.41 -8.21
C LEU A 138 -24.58 14.88 -7.84
N ALA A 139 -23.47 15.45 -8.30
CA ALA A 139 -23.24 16.89 -8.15
C ALA A 139 -24.19 17.66 -9.09
N PRO A 140 -24.86 18.72 -8.61
CA PRO A 140 -25.80 19.49 -9.43
C PRO A 140 -25.10 20.22 -10.61
N GLU A 141 -23.81 20.50 -10.47
CA GLU A 141 -22.94 21.01 -11.53
C GLU A 141 -22.24 19.83 -12.21
N SER A 142 -22.98 18.95 -12.88
CA SER A 142 -22.42 17.93 -13.77
C SER A 142 -22.27 18.54 -15.16
N PRO A 143 -21.11 19.12 -15.52
CA PRO A 143 -20.91 19.65 -16.86
C PRO A 143 -21.00 18.51 -17.88
N ASN A 144 -21.50 18.81 -19.08
CA ASN A 144 -21.32 17.97 -20.27
C ASN A 144 -20.24 18.60 -21.14
N PRO A 145 -18.95 18.56 -20.74
CA PRO A 145 -17.90 19.24 -21.47
C PRO A 145 -17.62 18.50 -22.78
N SER A 146 -17.35 19.27 -23.83
CA SER A 146 -16.87 18.74 -25.10
C SER A 146 -15.36 18.45 -25.08
N SER A 147 -14.62 19.09 -24.17
CA SER A 147 -13.17 18.98 -24.04
C SER A 147 -12.71 18.88 -22.57
N LEU A 148 -11.51 18.33 -22.35
CA LEU A 148 -10.92 18.22 -21.01
C LEU A 148 -10.73 19.61 -20.36
N THR A 149 -10.36 20.61 -21.15
CA THR A 149 -10.20 22.00 -20.67
C THR A 149 -11.52 22.59 -20.11
N GLU A 150 -12.66 22.27 -20.73
CA GLU A 150 -13.97 22.67 -20.22
C GLU A 150 -14.34 21.90 -18.94
N LEU A 151 -14.00 20.61 -18.88
CA LEU A 151 -14.20 19.80 -17.68
C LEU A 151 -13.49 20.43 -16.49
N ILE A 152 -12.20 20.75 -16.64
CA ILE A 152 -11.34 21.31 -15.59
C ILE A 152 -11.91 22.60 -15.02
N LYS A 153 -12.43 23.50 -15.88
CA LYS A 153 -13.09 24.75 -15.45
C LYS A 153 -14.38 24.51 -14.66
N GLY A 154 -15.07 23.39 -14.92
CA GLY A 154 -16.29 23.00 -14.23
C GLY A 154 -16.05 22.26 -12.90
N ILE A 155 -14.81 21.85 -12.60
CA ILE A 155 -14.48 21.20 -11.33
C ILE A 155 -14.44 22.24 -10.21
N SER A 156 -15.09 21.95 -9.09
CA SER A 156 -15.06 22.83 -7.92
C SER A 156 -13.68 22.83 -7.26
N THR A 157 -13.20 24.03 -6.93
CA THR A 157 -11.95 24.25 -6.17
C THR A 157 -12.18 24.35 -4.65
N VAL A 158 -13.41 24.12 -4.20
CA VAL A 158 -13.81 24.30 -2.78
C VAL A 158 -14.14 22.98 -2.10
N GLU A 159 -14.76 22.05 -2.84
CA GLU A 159 -15.17 20.76 -2.31
C GLU A 159 -14.60 19.62 -3.16
N PRO A 160 -14.16 18.52 -2.53
CA PRO A 160 -13.67 17.36 -3.27
C PRO A 160 -14.79 16.70 -4.06
N ARG A 161 -14.45 16.18 -5.23
CA ARG A 161 -15.38 15.50 -6.14
C ARG A 161 -14.72 14.29 -6.79
N PHE A 162 -15.55 13.31 -7.14
CA PHE A 162 -15.16 12.24 -8.05
C PHE A 162 -15.77 12.51 -9.40
N THR A 163 -15.00 12.42 -10.47
CA THR A 163 -15.48 12.69 -11.82
C THR A 163 -15.10 11.53 -12.72
N PHE A 164 -16.11 10.91 -13.33
CA PHE A 164 -15.93 10.01 -14.45
C PHE A 164 -16.09 10.82 -15.73
N TYR A 165 -15.09 10.76 -16.60
CA TYR A 165 -15.09 11.49 -17.86
C TYR A 165 -14.73 10.57 -19.01
N ARG A 166 -15.53 10.59 -20.06
CA ARG A 166 -15.25 9.89 -21.30
C ARG A 166 -14.39 10.80 -22.17
N PHE A 167 -13.10 10.47 -22.25
CA PHE A 167 -12.16 11.23 -23.07
C PHE A 167 -12.12 10.61 -24.46
N THR A 168 -12.58 11.35 -25.45
CA THR A 168 -12.52 10.92 -26.85
C THR A 168 -11.27 11.53 -27.49
N HIS A 169 -10.31 10.69 -27.90
CA HIS A 169 -9.09 11.15 -28.55
C HIS A 169 -8.67 10.25 -29.69
N THR A 170 -8.05 10.84 -30.70
CA THR A 170 -7.48 10.10 -31.83
C THR A 170 -5.99 9.88 -31.57
N HIS A 171 -5.56 8.62 -31.53
CA HIS A 171 -4.15 8.25 -31.41
C HIS A 171 -3.79 7.20 -32.47
N ASN A 172 -2.70 7.42 -33.19
CA ASN A 172 -2.26 6.57 -34.31
C ASN A 172 -3.32 6.33 -35.41
N GLY A 173 -4.26 7.25 -35.59
CA GLY A 173 -5.33 7.15 -36.59
C GLY A 173 -6.55 6.33 -36.15
N GLU A 174 -6.55 5.80 -34.92
CA GLU A 174 -7.72 5.18 -34.30
C GLU A 174 -8.35 6.11 -33.27
N GLU A 175 -9.67 6.24 -33.31
CA GLU A 175 -10.44 6.99 -32.33
C GLU A 175 -10.70 6.09 -31.13
N GLN A 176 -10.18 6.49 -29.97
CA GLN A 176 -10.36 5.79 -28.72
C GLN A 176 -11.20 6.66 -27.78
N THR A 177 -12.07 6.01 -27.01
CA THR A 177 -12.92 6.71 -26.04
C THR A 177 -12.76 6.14 -24.63
N PRO A 178 -11.55 6.18 -24.03
CA PRO A 178 -11.32 5.71 -22.68
C PRO A 178 -12.14 6.49 -21.65
N ILE A 179 -12.56 5.79 -20.59
CA ILE A 179 -13.15 6.42 -19.41
C ILE A 179 -12.04 6.68 -18.40
N LEU A 180 -11.91 7.93 -17.99
CA LEU A 180 -10.95 8.41 -17.01
C LEU A 180 -11.67 8.68 -15.68
N PHE A 181 -10.99 8.34 -14.59
CA PHE A 181 -11.45 8.66 -13.25
C PHE A 181 -10.58 9.76 -12.65
N PHE A 182 -11.20 10.86 -12.24
CA PHE A 182 -10.56 11.96 -11.54
C PHE A 182 -11.04 12.01 -10.10
N TYR A 183 -10.11 12.04 -9.16
CA TYR A 183 -10.36 12.41 -7.79
C TYR A 183 -9.70 13.77 -7.54
N THR A 184 -10.52 14.81 -7.37
CA THR A 184 -10.03 16.14 -7.02
C THR A 184 -10.31 16.43 -5.56
N CYS A 185 -9.28 16.87 -4.84
CA CYS A 185 -9.40 17.22 -3.42
C CYS A 185 -8.68 18.53 -3.11
N PRO A 186 -9.35 19.68 -3.29
CA PRO A 186 -8.73 20.98 -3.06
C PRO A 186 -8.30 21.15 -1.60
N ALA A 187 -7.14 21.76 -1.37
CA ALA A 187 -6.61 22.00 -0.03
C ALA A 187 -7.23 23.22 0.67
N THR A 188 -8.55 23.35 0.63
CA THR A 188 -9.25 24.37 1.41
C THR A 188 -9.00 24.16 2.91
N ALA A 189 -8.76 25.25 3.64
CA ALA A 189 -8.58 25.21 5.09
C ALA A 189 -9.94 25.11 5.82
N GLY A 190 -10.01 24.31 6.89
CA GLY A 190 -11.18 24.25 7.79
C GLY A 190 -11.60 22.84 8.20
N ASN A 191 -12.44 22.73 9.23
CA ASN A 191 -12.87 21.45 9.81
C ASN A 191 -13.66 20.57 8.82
N LYS A 192 -14.47 21.17 7.95
CA LYS A 192 -15.19 20.45 6.88
C LYS A 192 -14.21 19.84 5.87
N ALA A 193 -13.13 20.55 5.56
CA ALA A 193 -12.09 20.05 4.67
C ALA A 193 -11.32 18.88 5.27
N ILE A 194 -11.01 18.90 6.57
CA ILE A 194 -10.35 17.75 7.25
C ILE A 194 -11.22 16.50 7.15
N LYS A 195 -12.52 16.60 7.48
CA LYS A 195 -13.46 15.48 7.36
C LYS A 195 -13.50 14.94 5.94
N ASN A 196 -13.59 15.83 4.94
CA ASN A 196 -13.62 15.42 3.54
C ASN A 196 -12.30 14.78 3.09
N ARG A 197 -11.14 15.28 3.53
CA ARG A 197 -9.81 14.69 3.26
C ARG A 197 -9.65 13.30 3.88
N MET A 198 -10.39 12.97 4.93
CA MET A 198 -10.43 11.60 5.45
C MET A 198 -11.47 10.72 4.73
N LEU A 199 -12.65 11.28 4.43
CA LEU A 199 -13.79 10.52 3.92
C LEU A 199 -13.63 10.13 2.45
N TYR A 200 -13.20 11.05 1.58
CA TYR A 200 -13.15 10.79 0.14
C TYR A 200 -12.12 9.72 -0.23
N PRO A 201 -10.85 9.74 0.23
CA PRO A 201 -9.90 8.67 -0.08
C PRO A 201 -10.37 7.30 0.37
N LEU A 202 -11.07 7.25 1.51
CA LEU A 202 -11.66 6.03 2.05
C LEU A 202 -12.76 5.48 1.12
N MET A 203 -13.62 6.35 0.57
CA MET A 203 -14.72 5.94 -0.30
C MET A 203 -14.33 5.68 -1.75
N LYS A 204 -13.16 6.13 -2.21
CA LYS A 204 -12.70 5.97 -3.60
C LYS A 204 -12.84 4.52 -4.08
N LYS A 205 -12.39 3.55 -3.29
CA LYS A 205 -12.47 2.12 -3.66
C LYS A 205 -13.92 1.66 -3.79
N ALA A 206 -14.78 2.04 -2.85
CA ALA A 206 -16.20 1.67 -2.88
C ALA A 206 -16.92 2.25 -4.12
N VAL A 207 -16.66 3.52 -4.45
CA VAL A 207 -17.23 4.16 -5.65
C VAL A 207 -16.76 3.47 -6.93
N LEU A 208 -15.49 3.10 -7.02
CA LEU A 208 -14.96 2.36 -8.16
C LEU A 208 -15.58 0.96 -8.28
N THR A 209 -15.69 0.22 -7.18
CA THR A 209 -16.34 -1.11 -7.19
C THR A 209 -17.80 -1.03 -7.62
N ILE A 210 -18.55 -0.02 -7.16
CA ILE A 210 -19.96 0.16 -7.54
C ILE A 210 -20.07 0.59 -9.01
N ALA A 211 -19.18 1.47 -9.49
CA ALA A 211 -19.14 1.85 -10.90
C ALA A 211 -18.86 0.64 -11.82
N GLU A 212 -17.96 -0.26 -11.41
CA GLU A 212 -17.68 -1.52 -12.12
C GLU A 212 -18.88 -2.48 -12.08
N GLN A 213 -19.51 -2.67 -10.91
CA GLN A 213 -20.59 -3.64 -10.72
C GLN A 213 -21.93 -3.21 -11.31
N GLU A 214 -22.31 -1.94 -11.14
CA GLU A 214 -23.65 -1.46 -11.50
C GLU A 214 -23.68 -0.70 -12.82
N ALA A 215 -22.61 0.01 -13.18
CA ALA A 215 -22.54 0.79 -14.42
C ALA A 215 -21.63 0.17 -15.48
N GLY A 216 -20.90 -0.90 -15.17
CA GLY A 216 -19.98 -1.55 -16.11
C GLY A 216 -18.79 -0.68 -16.51
N ILE A 217 -18.45 0.33 -15.70
CA ILE A 217 -17.36 1.27 -15.99
C ILE A 217 -16.07 0.74 -15.37
N SER A 218 -15.11 0.36 -16.22
CA SER A 218 -13.73 0.12 -15.82
C SER A 218 -12.85 1.31 -16.25
N PRO A 219 -12.48 2.24 -15.35
CA PRO A 219 -11.66 3.38 -15.72
C PRO A 219 -10.25 2.94 -16.07
N GLU A 220 -9.75 3.37 -17.22
CA GLU A 220 -8.44 2.96 -17.74
C GLU A 220 -7.29 3.62 -16.97
N LYS A 221 -7.49 4.89 -16.59
CA LYS A 221 -6.55 5.64 -15.76
C LYS A 221 -7.29 6.37 -14.64
N LYS A 222 -6.60 6.48 -13.51
CA LYS A 222 -7.08 7.08 -12.27
C LYS A 222 -6.13 8.23 -11.92
N PHE A 223 -6.63 9.45 -11.94
CA PHE A 223 -5.89 10.66 -11.59
C PHE A 223 -6.34 11.15 -10.22
N GLU A 224 -5.37 11.47 -9.36
CA GLU A 224 -5.60 12.08 -8.06
C GLU A 224 -4.88 13.41 -8.03
N VAL A 225 -5.62 14.49 -7.83
CA VAL A 225 -5.09 15.84 -7.98
C VAL A 225 -5.66 16.76 -6.91
N GLU A 226 -4.84 17.65 -6.37
CA GLU A 226 -5.27 18.65 -5.41
C GLU A 226 -5.97 19.81 -6.12
N ASP A 227 -5.29 20.40 -7.12
CA ASP A 227 -5.82 21.49 -7.93
C ASP A 227 -6.20 21.04 -9.35
N PRO A 228 -7.43 21.32 -9.83
CA PRO A 228 -7.89 20.85 -11.14
C PRO A 228 -7.04 21.36 -12.31
N SER A 229 -6.30 22.46 -12.12
CA SER A 229 -5.39 23.04 -13.12
C SER A 229 -4.15 22.20 -13.41
N GLU A 230 -3.78 21.24 -12.56
CA GLU A 230 -2.63 20.35 -12.80
C GLU A 230 -2.95 19.28 -13.86
N ILE A 231 -4.23 19.05 -14.16
CA ILE A 231 -4.64 18.10 -15.18
C ILE A 231 -4.44 18.77 -16.53
N THR A 232 -3.43 18.35 -17.30
CA THR A 232 -3.28 18.79 -18.70
C THR A 232 -3.65 17.68 -19.67
N GLU A 233 -4.14 18.05 -20.85
CA GLU A 233 -4.42 17.09 -21.94
C GLU A 233 -3.17 16.32 -22.34
N GLN A 234 -1.99 16.94 -22.23
CA GLN A 234 -0.72 16.31 -22.55
C GLN A 234 -0.36 15.20 -21.56
N ASP A 235 -0.57 15.44 -20.25
CA ASP A 235 -0.29 14.44 -19.21
C ASP A 235 -1.23 13.25 -19.34
N VAL A 236 -2.52 13.52 -19.58
CA VAL A 236 -3.51 12.47 -19.84
C VAL A 236 -3.13 11.62 -21.05
N LEU A 237 -2.71 12.25 -22.16
CA LEU A 237 -2.27 11.55 -23.37
C LEU A 237 -0.98 10.77 -23.16
N ASN A 238 0.00 11.31 -22.41
CA ASN A 238 1.24 10.62 -22.09
C ASN A 238 1.01 9.38 -21.21
N ASP A 239 0.06 9.47 -20.27
CA ASP A 239 -0.29 8.35 -19.38
C ASP A 239 -1.12 7.27 -20.09
N LEU A 240 -1.99 7.66 -21.03
CA LEU A 240 -2.73 6.75 -21.91
C LEU A 240 -1.79 6.03 -22.88
N HIS A 241 -0.86 6.76 -23.49
CA HIS A 241 0.06 6.27 -24.52
C HIS A 241 1.51 6.48 -24.08
N PRO A 242 2.04 5.61 -23.19
CA PRO A 242 3.39 5.75 -22.69
C PRO A 242 4.38 5.61 -23.85
N LYS A 243 5.11 6.69 -24.14
CA LYS A 243 6.18 6.66 -25.14
C LYS A 243 7.27 5.71 -24.63
N PRO A 244 7.77 4.78 -25.47
CA PRO A 244 8.84 3.88 -25.06
C PRO A 244 10.07 4.71 -24.69
N VAL A 245 10.41 4.76 -23.40
CA VAL A 245 11.55 5.51 -22.90
C VAL A 245 12.81 4.74 -23.32
N THR A 246 13.49 5.20 -24.35
CA THR A 246 14.81 4.68 -24.71
C THR A 246 15.80 5.15 -23.65
N SER A 247 16.09 4.30 -22.65
CA SER A 247 17.13 4.58 -21.68
C SER A 247 18.47 4.67 -22.41
N SER A 248 19.04 5.86 -22.52
CA SER A 248 20.44 6.01 -22.91
C SER A 248 21.27 5.47 -21.73
N GLY A 249 21.74 4.23 -21.87
CA GLY A 249 22.56 3.59 -20.86
C GLY A 249 23.76 4.48 -20.54
N PHE A 250 23.99 4.73 -19.24
CA PHE A 250 25.17 5.45 -18.78
C PHE A 250 26.42 4.75 -19.32
N SER A 251 27.17 5.45 -20.17
CA SER A 251 28.37 4.88 -20.77
C SER A 251 29.40 4.61 -19.67
N ARG A 252 29.88 3.38 -19.57
CA ARG A 252 30.92 3.03 -18.59
C ARG A 252 32.16 3.89 -18.85
N PRO A 253 32.77 4.48 -17.81
CA PRO A 253 33.96 5.30 -17.98
C PRO A 253 35.11 4.48 -18.59
N LYS A 254 35.92 5.12 -19.44
CA LYS A 254 37.09 4.48 -20.07
C LYS A 254 38.06 3.99 -18.99
N ARG A 255 38.59 2.78 -19.17
CA ARG A 255 39.55 2.15 -18.24
C ARG A 255 40.82 3.01 -18.17
N PRO A 256 41.32 3.36 -16.98
CA PRO A 256 42.56 4.13 -16.87
C PRO A 256 43.75 3.29 -17.36
N GLY A 257 44.57 3.86 -18.25
CA GLY A 257 45.84 3.29 -18.69
C GLY A 257 45.95 2.83 -20.16
N ARG A 258 45.11 3.30 -21.08
CA ARG A 258 45.35 3.17 -22.53
C ARG A 258 44.79 4.34 -23.31
#